data_AF-A0A2V5QVR5-F1
#
_entry.id   AF-A0A2V5QVR5-F1
#
_cell.length_a   1.000
_cell.length_b   1.000
_cell.length_c   1.000
_cell.angle_alpha   90.00
_cell.angle_beta   90.00
_cell.angle_gamma   90.00
#
_symmetry.space_group_name_H-M   'P 1'
#
loop_
_entity.id
_entity.type
_entity.pdbx_description
1 polymer ?
#
loop_
_entity_poly.entity_id
_entity_poly.type
_entity_poly.pdbx_seq_one_letter_code
_entity_poly.pdbx_strand_id
1 'polypeptide(L)'
;MDCADAGHILLSKRTADDLAESGQWLPFLHDLGECEVKHGAMLGLINFFGDDVGNPELPHWCKKAREARRRGWRGRLLFGGIVLCAVMALGLAYLMLQRTHPGAFLGKSAAAIREKSIAVLPFANLSDDKQNAYLADGIVDEILSDLAKVADLKVIGRTSVMQYSSGGQLNLRNVAAELGVVDILVGSVQRIGRNFA
;
A
#
# COMPACT_ATOMS: atom_id res chain seq x y z
N MET A 1 -38.05 34.28 30.78
CA MET A 1 -39.00 33.40 31.49
C MET A 1 -40.08 33.09 30.48
N ASP A 2 -39.90 32.04 29.68
CA ASP A 2 -40.82 31.75 28.59
C ASP A 2 -41.84 30.73 29.10
N CYS A 3 -43.06 31.22 29.34
CA CYS A 3 -44.20 30.37 29.61
C CYS A 3 -44.53 29.54 28.37
N ALA A 4 -45.15 28.37 28.60
CA ALA A 4 -45.64 27.53 27.52
C ALA A 4 -46.44 28.39 26.54
N ASP A 5 -46.21 28.19 25.25
CA ASP A 5 -46.89 28.92 24.19
C ASP A 5 -48.40 28.94 24.41
N ALA A 6 -49.02 30.09 24.17
CA ALA A 6 -50.46 30.24 24.32
C ALA A 6 -51.19 29.33 23.32
N GLY A 7 -52.27 28.68 23.76
CA GLY A 7 -53.11 27.84 22.91
C GLY A 7 -52.66 26.39 22.74
N HIS A 8 -51.52 25.97 23.30
CA HIS A 8 -51.13 24.56 23.30
C HIS A 8 -51.69 23.82 24.52
N ILE A 9 -52.29 22.66 24.29
CA ILE A 9 -52.69 21.74 25.36
C ILE A 9 -51.68 20.59 25.32
N LEU A 10 -50.75 20.60 26.28
CA LEU A 10 -49.68 19.62 26.36
C LEU A 10 -49.98 18.61 27.45
N LEU A 11 -49.94 17.33 27.08
CA LEU A 11 -50.16 16.22 27.98
C LEU A 11 -48.85 15.48 28.21
N SER A 12 -48.68 14.97 29.43
CA SER A 12 -47.62 13.99 29.68
C SER A 12 -47.95 12.70 28.93
N LYS A 13 -46.92 12.00 28.43
CA LYS A 13 -47.12 10.73 27.73
C LYS A 13 -48.02 9.76 28.50
N ARG A 14 -47.81 9.64 29.80
CA ARG A 14 -48.63 8.78 30.67
C ARG A 14 -50.11 9.18 30.66
N THR A 15 -50.41 10.47 30.80
CA THR A 15 -51.79 10.96 30.78
C THR A 15 -52.45 10.78 29.41
N ALA A 16 -51.68 10.95 28.34
CA ALA A 16 -52.15 10.74 26.99
C ALA A 16 -52.37 9.26 26.67
N ASP A 17 -51.54 8.35 27.20
CA ASP A 17 -51.76 6.90 27.10
C ASP A 17 -53.08 6.52 27.81
N ASP A 18 -53.34 7.07 29.01
CA ASP A 18 -54.61 6.87 29.74
C ASP A 18 -55.82 7.38 28.92
N LEU A 19 -55.68 8.52 28.22
CA LEU A 19 -56.72 9.07 27.34
C LEU A 19 -56.92 8.24 26.07
N ALA A 20 -55.84 7.66 25.53
CA ALA A 20 -55.86 6.83 24.34
C ALA A 20 -56.64 5.52 24.54
N GLU A 21 -56.70 4.98 25.77
CA GLU A 21 -57.48 3.77 26.09
C GLU A 21 -58.97 3.91 25.75
N SER A 22 -59.51 5.12 25.83
CA SER A 22 -60.92 5.38 25.48
C SER A 22 -61.21 5.44 23.97
N GLY A 23 -60.17 5.36 23.12
CA GLY A 23 -60.25 5.30 21.65
C GLY A 23 -60.70 6.58 20.95
N GLN A 24 -61.68 7.29 21.50
CA GLN A 24 -62.26 8.51 20.93
C GLN A 24 -61.27 9.70 20.84
N TRP A 25 -60.26 9.74 21.72
CA TRP A 25 -59.28 10.83 21.77
C TRP A 25 -58.03 10.60 20.92
N LEU A 26 -57.84 9.37 20.43
CA LEU A 26 -56.67 8.98 19.64
C LEU A 26 -56.38 9.91 18.44
N PRO A 27 -57.36 10.36 17.63
CA PRO A 27 -57.06 11.22 16.47
C PRO A 27 -56.55 12.61 16.86
N PHE A 28 -56.74 13.04 18.10
CA PHE A 28 -56.35 14.36 18.60
C PHE A 28 -55.01 14.35 19.36
N LEU A 29 -54.42 13.17 19.58
CA LEU A 29 -53.18 12.98 20.32
C LEU A 29 -52.00 12.92 19.33
N HIS A 30 -51.21 13.99 19.29
CA HIS A 30 -50.07 14.10 18.38
C HIS A 30 -48.75 14.09 19.16
N ASP A 31 -47.96 13.03 18.97
CA ASP A 31 -46.69 12.84 19.69
C ASP A 31 -45.63 13.87 19.29
N LEU A 32 -45.11 14.61 20.27
CA LEU A 32 -44.00 15.55 20.08
C LEU A 32 -42.63 14.92 20.42
N GLY A 33 -42.62 13.74 21.03
CA GLY A 33 -41.45 13.04 21.53
C GLY A 33 -40.94 13.60 22.85
N GLU A 34 -39.68 13.29 23.17
CA GLU A 34 -39.02 13.79 24.38
C GLU A 34 -38.58 15.25 24.17
N CYS A 35 -39.24 16.16 24.89
CA CYS A 35 -38.81 17.56 24.97
C CYS A 35 -38.32 17.86 26.40
N GLU A 36 -37.33 18.75 26.49
CA GLU A 36 -36.81 19.26 27.76
C GLU A 36 -37.77 20.28 28.35
N VAL A 37 -38.39 19.97 29.48
CA VAL A 37 -39.28 20.92 30.17
C VAL A 37 -38.49 21.91 31.01
N LYS A 38 -39.16 22.93 31.54
CA LYS A 38 -38.57 24.09 32.26
C LYS A 38 -37.51 23.79 33.34
N HIS A 39 -37.48 22.57 33.88
CA HIS A 39 -36.54 22.16 34.93
C HIS A 39 -35.41 21.22 34.43
N GLY A 40 -35.18 21.15 33.12
CA GLY A 40 -34.15 20.29 32.52
C GLY A 40 -34.51 18.80 32.48
N ALA A 41 -35.71 18.43 32.93
CA ALA A 41 -36.21 17.07 32.83
C ALA A 41 -36.66 16.78 31.39
N MET A 42 -36.27 15.62 30.86
CA MET A 42 -36.78 15.11 29.59
C MET A 42 -38.11 14.42 29.85
N LEU A 43 -39.19 14.92 29.25
CA LEU A 43 -40.51 14.31 29.34
C LEU A 43 -41.04 14.05 27.94
N GLY A 44 -41.67 12.88 27.77
CA GLY A 44 -42.49 12.61 26.59
C GLY A 44 -43.73 13.48 26.64
N LEU A 45 -43.89 14.35 25.65
CA LEU A 45 -45.02 15.25 25.56
C LEU A 45 -45.86 14.94 24.33
N ILE A 46 -47.17 15.01 24.52
CA ILE A 46 -48.15 14.84 23.46
C ILE A 46 -48.92 16.15 23.32
N ASN A 47 -49.03 16.64 22.09
CA ASN A 47 -49.85 17.79 21.75
C ASN A 47 -51.29 17.33 21.53
N PHE A 48 -52.22 17.89 22.27
CA PHE A 48 -53.63 17.62 22.11
C PHE A 48 -54.29 18.76 21.31
N PHE A 49 -54.77 18.46 20.10
CA PHE A 49 -55.54 19.41 19.31
C PHE A 49 -56.56 18.72 18.42
N GLY A 50 -57.66 19.41 18.13
CA GLY A 50 -58.69 19.04 17.15
C GLY A 50 -59.13 20.26 16.35
N ASP A 51 -60.19 20.12 15.56
CA ASP A 51 -60.60 21.14 14.59
C ASP A 51 -60.94 22.50 15.24
N ASP A 52 -61.46 22.49 16.47
CA ASP A 52 -61.91 23.68 17.20
C ASP A 52 -61.09 24.00 18.47
N VAL A 53 -60.14 23.14 18.86
CA VAL A 53 -59.43 23.24 20.15
C VAL A 53 -57.96 22.89 20.00
N GLY A 54 -57.08 23.71 20.58
CA GLY A 54 -55.64 23.47 20.61
C GLY A 54 -54.91 24.09 19.41
N ASN A 55 -53.57 24.04 19.46
CA ASN A 55 -52.72 24.61 18.43
C ASN A 55 -51.90 23.48 17.76
N PRO A 56 -52.06 23.26 16.43
CA PRO A 56 -51.34 22.21 15.70
C PRO A 56 -49.85 22.52 15.54
N GLU A 57 -49.41 23.75 15.76
CA GLU A 57 -48.02 24.10 15.62
C GLU A 57 -47.14 23.50 16.73
N LEU A 58 -45.86 23.32 16.42
CA LEU A 58 -44.84 22.93 17.38
C LEU A 58 -44.48 24.14 18.27
N PRO A 59 -44.49 24.00 19.62
CA PRO A 59 -44.05 25.04 20.53
C PRO A 59 -42.63 25.53 20.22
N HIS A 60 -42.39 26.83 20.32
CA HIS A 60 -41.13 27.45 19.89
C HIS A 60 -39.93 26.94 20.71
N TRP A 61 -40.13 26.62 21.99
CA TRP A 61 -39.09 26.11 22.87
C TRP A 61 -38.66 24.68 22.48
N CYS A 62 -39.60 23.82 22.06
CA CYS A 62 -39.23 22.49 21.57
C CYS A 62 -38.60 22.55 20.16
N LYS A 63 -38.98 23.52 19.31
CA LYS A 63 -38.25 23.83 18.05
C LYS A 63 -36.78 24.20 18.32
N LYS A 64 -36.54 25.18 19.22
CA LYS A 64 -35.20 25.64 19.60
C LYS A 64 -34.32 24.53 20.19
N ALA A 65 -34.87 23.68 21.06
CA ALA A 65 -34.15 22.56 21.66
C ALA A 65 -33.74 21.50 20.62
N ARG A 66 -34.63 21.15 19.68
CA ARG A 66 -34.31 20.23 18.56
C ARG A 66 -33.21 20.78 17.65
N GLU A 67 -33.24 22.07 17.35
CA GLU A 67 -32.23 22.72 16.52
C GLU A 67 -30.86 22.79 17.20
N ALA A 68 -30.82 23.08 18.51
CA ALA A 68 -29.59 23.02 19.28
C ALA A 68 -28.97 21.61 19.27
N ARG A 69 -29.78 20.57 19.46
CA ARG A 69 -29.35 19.17 19.42
C ARG A 69 -28.84 18.75 18.03
N ARG A 70 -29.51 19.17 16.95
CA ARG A 70 -29.07 18.89 15.56
C ARG A 70 -27.73 19.56 15.21
N ARG A 71 -27.49 20.79 15.66
CA ARG A 71 -26.23 21.52 15.40
C ARG A 71 -25.03 20.86 16.09
N GLY A 72 -25.20 20.38 17.33
CA GLY A 72 -24.13 19.68 18.05
C GLY A 72 -23.74 18.33 17.43
N TRP A 73 -24.71 17.62 16.84
CA TRP A 73 -24.45 16.29 16.26
C TRP A 73 -23.81 16.36 14.86
N ARG A 74 -24.22 17.33 14.03
CA ARG A 74 -23.62 17.56 12.70
C ARG A 74 -22.16 17.98 12.79
N GLY A 75 -21.80 18.81 13.78
CA GLY A 75 -20.39 19.18 14.02
C GLY A 75 -19.54 17.96 14.39
N ARG A 76 -20.00 17.13 15.33
CA ARG A 76 -19.25 15.95 15.79
C ARG A 76 -19.04 14.90 14.70
N LEU A 77 -20.02 14.69 13.82
CA LEU A 77 -19.90 13.75 12.69
C LEU A 77 -18.90 14.23 11.61
N LEU A 78 -18.88 15.54 11.33
CA LEU A 78 -17.94 16.13 10.37
C LEU A 78 -16.49 16.08 10.89
N PHE A 79 -16.26 16.35 12.17
CA PHE A 79 -14.93 16.26 12.78
C PHE A 79 -14.40 14.82 12.78
N GLY A 80 -15.24 13.81 13.07
CA GLY A 80 -14.83 12.40 13.02
C GLY A 80 -14.41 11.94 11.63
N GLY A 81 -15.14 12.35 10.59
CA GLY A 81 -14.82 12.02 9.20
C GLY A 81 -13.49 12.63 8.72
N ILE A 82 -13.22 13.89 9.07
CA ILE A 82 -11.98 14.58 8.66
C ILE A 82 -10.74 13.92 9.28
N VAL A 83 -10.81 13.56 10.56
CA VAL A 83 -9.69 12.89 11.25
C VAL A 83 -9.40 11.52 10.64
N LEU A 84 -10.43 10.73 10.32
CA LEU A 84 -10.26 9.42 9.69
C LEU A 84 -9.63 9.52 8.30
N CYS A 85 -10.10 10.47 7.47
CA CYS A 85 -9.53 10.72 6.15
C CYS A 85 -8.06 11.17 6.21
N ALA A 86 -7.70 12.02 7.19
CA ALA A 86 -6.32 12.45 7.38
C ALA A 86 -5.39 11.28 7.77
N VAL A 87 -5.83 10.39 8.66
CA VAL A 87 -5.05 9.19 9.05
C VAL A 87 -4.89 8.23 7.88
N MET A 88 -5.96 7.99 7.11
CA MET A 88 -5.91 7.16 5.90
C MET A 88 -4.96 7.75 4.85
N ALA A 89 -5.01 9.06 4.63
CA ALA A 89 -4.12 9.75 3.69
C ALA A 89 -2.64 9.65 4.11
N LEU A 90 -2.34 9.84 5.39
CA LEU A 90 -0.99 9.68 5.93
C LEU A 90 -0.49 8.23 5.83
N GLY A 91 -1.35 7.24 6.12
CA GLY A 91 -1.01 5.83 5.99
C GLY A 91 -0.75 5.41 4.54
N LEU A 92 -1.56 5.89 3.60
CA LEU A 92 -1.36 5.67 2.16
C LEU A 92 -0.10 6.39 1.65
N ALA A 93 0.18 7.60 2.12
CA ALA A 93 1.40 8.33 1.80
C ALA A 93 2.65 7.59 2.34
N TYR A 94 2.59 7.07 3.57
CA TYR A 94 3.66 6.27 4.16
C TYR A 94 3.89 4.96 3.39
N LEU A 95 2.82 4.25 3.00
CA LEU A 95 2.91 3.07 2.14
C LEU A 95 3.43 3.39 0.74
N MET A 96 3.04 4.54 0.18
CA MET A 96 3.58 5.04 -1.09
C MET A 96 5.06 5.36 -0.96
N LEU A 97 5.50 6.01 0.12
CA LEU A 97 6.92 6.28 0.40
C LEU A 97 7.75 5.00 0.55
N GLN A 98 7.18 3.95 1.15
CA GLN A 98 7.82 2.62 1.22
C GLN A 98 7.81 1.87 -0.12
N ARG A 99 6.79 2.07 -0.97
CA ARG A 99 6.67 1.45 -2.30
C ARG A 99 7.40 2.23 -3.40
N THR A 100 7.70 3.50 -3.18
CA THR A 100 8.60 4.28 -4.03
C THR A 100 10.05 3.91 -3.71
N HIS A 101 10.41 2.67 -4.06
CA HIS A 101 11.68 2.45 -4.73
C HIS A 101 11.43 2.67 -6.22
N PRO A 102 11.63 3.90 -6.75
CA PRO A 102 11.45 4.16 -8.16
C PRO A 102 12.57 3.44 -8.91
N GLY A 103 12.26 2.31 -9.56
CA GLY A 103 13.21 1.59 -10.44
C GLY A 103 13.26 0.06 -10.34
N ALA A 104 12.55 -0.59 -9.41
CA ALA A 104 12.76 -2.01 -9.15
C ALA A 104 12.20 -2.99 -10.21
N PHE A 105 11.33 -2.59 -11.14
CA PHE A 105 10.82 -3.51 -12.17
C PHE A 105 11.69 -3.57 -13.44
N LEU A 106 12.42 -2.50 -13.77
CA LEU A 106 13.42 -2.51 -14.86
C LEU A 106 14.85 -2.79 -14.34
N GLY A 107 15.12 -2.53 -13.06
CA GLY A 107 16.42 -2.76 -12.43
C GLY A 107 16.63 -4.18 -11.94
N LYS A 108 15.59 -4.95 -11.60
CA LYS A 108 15.77 -6.31 -11.07
C LYS A 108 16.25 -7.30 -12.13
N SER A 109 15.87 -7.12 -13.40
CA SER A 109 16.41 -7.95 -14.50
C SER A 109 17.85 -7.58 -14.84
N ALA A 110 18.17 -6.29 -14.97
CA ALA A 110 19.56 -5.85 -15.20
C ALA A 110 20.49 -6.16 -14.03
N ALA A 111 20.01 -6.06 -12.78
CA ALA A 111 20.76 -6.45 -11.59
C ALA A 111 20.86 -7.97 -11.43
N ALA A 112 19.81 -8.75 -11.73
CA ALA A 112 19.88 -10.22 -11.70
C ALA A 112 20.76 -10.79 -12.82
N ILE A 113 20.78 -10.19 -14.01
CA ILE A 113 21.74 -10.51 -15.08
C ILE A 113 23.16 -10.10 -14.66
N ARG A 114 23.30 -9.03 -13.87
CA ARG A 114 24.59 -8.67 -13.25
C ARG A 114 25.03 -9.71 -12.21
N GLU A 115 24.09 -10.29 -11.45
CA GLU A 115 24.36 -11.37 -10.49
C GLU A 115 24.77 -12.69 -11.18
N LYS A 116 24.29 -12.96 -12.39
CA LYS A 116 24.68 -14.14 -13.19
C LYS A 116 25.59 -13.74 -14.34
N SER A 117 26.88 -13.58 -14.05
CA SER A 117 27.85 -13.11 -15.03
C SER A 117 29.21 -13.80 -14.89
N ILE A 118 29.79 -14.23 -16.02
CA ILE A 118 31.05 -14.98 -16.06
C ILE A 118 32.00 -14.43 -17.12
N ALA A 119 33.29 -14.36 -16.79
CA ALA A 119 34.38 -14.14 -17.73
C ALA A 119 35.27 -15.38 -17.79
N VAL A 120 35.68 -15.78 -19.01
CA VAL A 120 36.63 -16.88 -19.21
C VAL A 120 37.98 -16.27 -19.59
N LEU A 121 38.97 -16.32 -18.70
CA LEU A 121 40.29 -15.80 -19.02
C LEU A 121 41.02 -16.74 -19.98
N PRO A 122 41.94 -16.22 -20.83
CA PRO A 122 42.81 -17.07 -21.64
C PRO A 122 43.53 -18.10 -20.79
N PHE A 123 43.45 -19.37 -21.18
CA PHE A 123 44.06 -20.46 -20.41
C PHE A 123 45.57 -20.48 -20.59
N ALA A 124 46.30 -20.70 -19.50
CA ALA A 124 47.75 -20.81 -19.55
C ALA A 124 48.15 -22.10 -20.30
N ASN A 125 49.00 -22.00 -21.31
CA ASN A 125 49.59 -23.18 -21.95
C ASN A 125 50.77 -23.69 -21.12
N LEU A 126 50.65 -24.89 -20.54
CA LEU A 126 51.71 -25.54 -19.76
C LEU A 126 52.67 -26.39 -20.62
N SER A 127 52.58 -26.28 -21.95
CA SER A 127 53.47 -26.95 -22.89
C SER A 127 54.35 -25.94 -23.64
N ASP A 128 55.62 -26.29 -23.88
CA ASP A 128 56.55 -25.43 -24.65
C ASP A 128 56.25 -25.36 -26.16
N ASP A 129 55.30 -26.17 -26.65
CA ASP A 129 54.91 -26.22 -28.05
C ASP A 129 53.95 -25.06 -28.39
N LYS A 130 54.37 -24.18 -29.31
CA LYS A 130 53.54 -23.09 -29.84
C LYS A 130 52.25 -23.59 -30.49
N GLN A 131 52.22 -24.82 -31.01
CA GLN A 131 50.99 -25.42 -31.55
C GLN A 131 49.91 -25.59 -30.48
N ASN A 132 50.30 -25.76 -29.21
CA ASN A 132 49.35 -25.92 -28.10
C ASN A 132 48.74 -24.60 -27.64
N ALA A 133 49.30 -23.44 -28.04
CA ALA A 133 48.68 -22.14 -27.77
C ALA A 133 47.35 -21.98 -28.51
N TYR A 134 47.30 -22.40 -29.79
CA TYR A 134 46.05 -22.41 -30.57
C TYR A 134 45.01 -23.37 -30.01
N LEU A 135 45.45 -24.45 -29.37
CA LEU A 135 44.56 -25.40 -28.71
C LEU A 135 43.95 -24.78 -27.44
N ALA A 136 44.76 -24.07 -26.64
CA ALA A 136 44.26 -23.34 -25.48
C ALA A 136 43.24 -22.27 -25.90
N ASP A 137 43.51 -21.53 -26.98
CA ASP A 137 42.56 -20.59 -27.55
C ASP A 137 41.28 -21.30 -28.00
N GLY A 138 41.39 -22.37 -28.81
CA GLY A 138 40.23 -23.11 -29.30
C GLY A 138 39.30 -23.61 -28.17
N ILE A 139 39.86 -24.11 -27.07
CA ILE A 139 39.09 -24.53 -25.90
C ILE A 139 38.34 -23.34 -25.27
N VAL A 140 38.99 -22.16 -25.17
CA VAL A 140 38.34 -20.95 -24.65
C VAL A 140 37.16 -20.53 -25.53
N ASP A 141 37.28 -20.62 -26.86
CA ASP A 141 36.17 -20.33 -27.78
C ASP A 141 35.00 -21.30 -27.62
N GLU A 142 35.29 -22.58 -27.47
CA GLU A 142 34.27 -23.61 -27.29
C GLU A 142 33.49 -23.37 -25.99
N ILE A 143 34.20 -23.12 -24.88
CA ILE A 143 33.59 -22.80 -23.59
C ILE A 143 32.75 -21.52 -23.68
N LEU A 144 33.26 -20.45 -24.30
CA LEU A 144 32.50 -19.22 -24.50
C LEU A 144 31.22 -19.46 -25.31
N SER A 145 31.30 -20.28 -26.36
CA SER A 145 30.17 -20.63 -27.22
C SER A 145 29.10 -21.44 -26.49
N ASP A 146 29.51 -22.34 -25.59
CA ASP A 146 28.58 -23.12 -24.77
C ASP A 146 27.94 -22.30 -23.65
N LEU A 147 28.73 -21.45 -22.96
CA LEU A 147 28.20 -20.53 -21.96
C LEU A 147 27.23 -19.51 -22.57
N ALA A 148 27.45 -19.07 -23.81
CA ALA A 148 26.57 -18.14 -24.51
C ALA A 148 25.16 -18.71 -24.77
N LYS A 149 24.97 -20.03 -24.72
CA LYS A 149 23.66 -20.69 -24.88
C LYS A 149 22.84 -20.70 -23.58
N VAL A 150 23.46 -20.39 -22.43
CA VAL A 150 22.77 -20.40 -21.14
C VAL A 150 21.89 -19.16 -21.02
N ALA A 151 20.58 -19.36 -20.87
CA ALA A 151 19.64 -18.29 -20.66
C ALA A 151 19.97 -17.50 -19.38
N ASP A 152 19.82 -16.19 -19.43
CA ASP A 152 20.05 -15.27 -18.31
C ASP A 152 21.49 -15.27 -17.75
N LEU A 153 22.49 -15.68 -18.54
CA LEU A 153 23.92 -15.58 -18.19
C LEU A 153 24.62 -14.51 -19.03
N LYS A 154 25.21 -13.51 -18.37
CA LYS A 154 26.07 -12.52 -19.04
C LYS A 154 27.47 -13.10 -19.23
N VAL A 155 27.84 -13.39 -20.47
CA VAL A 155 29.18 -13.85 -20.84
C VAL A 155 30.01 -12.69 -21.40
N ILE A 156 31.24 -12.53 -20.90
CA ILE A 156 32.19 -11.54 -21.44
C ILE A 156 32.93 -12.14 -22.64
N GLY A 157 32.94 -11.42 -23.75
CA GLY A 157 33.61 -11.86 -24.98
C GLY A 157 35.13 -11.92 -24.86
N ARG A 158 35.75 -12.77 -25.69
CA ARG A 158 37.20 -13.01 -25.74
C ARG A 158 38.02 -11.72 -25.81
N THR A 159 37.64 -10.78 -26.67
CA THR A 159 38.43 -9.56 -26.91
C THR A 159 38.60 -8.72 -25.64
N SER A 160 37.61 -8.73 -24.74
CA SER A 160 37.66 -7.99 -23.47
C SER A 160 38.59 -8.62 -22.42
N VAL A 161 38.90 -9.91 -22.55
CA VAL A 161 39.71 -10.66 -21.58
C VAL A 161 41.14 -10.93 -22.06
N MET A 162 41.44 -10.70 -23.35
CA MET A 162 42.78 -10.94 -23.93
C MET A 162 43.90 -10.16 -23.21
N GLN A 163 43.59 -8.98 -22.65
CA GLN A 163 44.56 -8.19 -21.89
C GLN A 163 45.03 -8.85 -20.58
N TYR A 164 44.28 -9.82 -20.08
CA TYR A 164 44.61 -10.59 -18.87
C TYR A 164 45.27 -11.93 -19.19
N SER A 165 45.78 -12.13 -20.41
CA SER A 165 46.50 -13.34 -20.82
C SER A 165 47.87 -13.49 -20.14
N SER A 166 48.42 -12.41 -19.60
CA SER A 166 49.75 -12.43 -18.98
C SER A 166 49.73 -13.16 -17.63
N GLY A 167 50.49 -14.25 -17.52
CA GLY A 167 50.64 -15.10 -16.33
C GLY A 167 51.33 -14.46 -15.12
N GLY A 168 51.17 -13.15 -14.94
CA GLY A 168 51.54 -12.47 -13.70
C GLY A 168 50.53 -12.74 -12.58
N GLN A 169 50.80 -12.24 -11.38
CA GLN A 169 49.83 -12.23 -10.27
C GLN A 169 48.68 -11.27 -10.60
N LEU A 170 47.72 -11.75 -11.38
CA LEU A 170 46.47 -11.05 -11.63
C LEU A 170 45.61 -11.10 -10.37
N ASN A 171 45.23 -9.93 -9.86
CA ASN A 171 44.23 -9.87 -8.80
C ASN A 171 42.85 -10.11 -9.41
N LEU A 172 42.39 -11.36 -9.37
CA LEU A 172 41.12 -11.79 -9.96
C LEU A 172 39.92 -10.97 -9.46
N ARG A 173 39.95 -10.46 -8.22
CA ARG A 173 38.90 -9.60 -7.69
C ARG A 173 38.82 -8.27 -8.43
N ASN A 174 39.98 -7.68 -8.76
CA ASN A 174 40.04 -6.43 -9.52
C ASN A 174 39.61 -6.66 -10.98
N VAL A 175 40.06 -7.77 -11.57
CA VAL A 175 39.65 -8.17 -12.94
C VAL A 175 38.13 -8.38 -13.01
N ALA A 176 37.54 -9.03 -12.00
CA ALA A 176 36.09 -9.25 -11.93
C ALA A 176 35.33 -7.92 -11.83
N ALA A 177 35.84 -6.99 -11.01
CA ALA A 177 35.27 -5.66 -10.86
C ALA A 177 35.37 -4.84 -12.15
N GLU A 178 36.52 -4.89 -12.85
CA GLU A 178 36.76 -4.16 -14.11
C GLU A 178 35.88 -4.71 -15.25
N LEU A 179 35.76 -6.02 -15.35
CA LEU A 179 34.89 -6.68 -16.33
C LEU A 179 33.40 -6.64 -15.96
N GLY A 180 33.08 -6.26 -14.72
CA GLY A 180 31.73 -6.24 -14.18
C GLY A 180 31.08 -7.63 -14.23
N VAL A 181 31.81 -8.64 -13.74
CA VAL A 181 31.36 -10.03 -13.61
C VAL A 181 31.43 -10.51 -12.16
N VAL A 182 30.63 -11.53 -11.84
CA VAL A 182 30.64 -12.18 -10.52
C VAL A 182 31.64 -13.32 -10.50
N ASP A 183 31.67 -14.12 -11.57
CA ASP A 183 32.51 -15.31 -11.68
C ASP A 183 33.60 -15.14 -12.73
N ILE A 184 34.78 -15.71 -12.45
CA ILE A 184 35.89 -15.82 -13.40
C ILE A 184 36.31 -17.27 -13.50
N LEU A 185 36.35 -17.78 -14.73
CA LEU A 185 36.96 -19.06 -15.04
C LEU A 185 38.42 -18.86 -15.43
N VAL A 186 39.32 -19.50 -14.68
CA VAL A 186 40.76 -19.55 -14.94
C VAL A 186 41.15 -21.01 -15.12
N GLY A 187 42.03 -21.28 -16.07
CA GLY A 187 42.45 -22.63 -16.39
C GLY A 187 43.83 -22.66 -17.04
N SER A 188 44.33 -23.88 -17.20
CA SER A 188 45.55 -24.14 -17.94
C SER A 188 45.34 -25.38 -18.79
N VAL A 189 46.00 -25.41 -19.94
CA VAL A 189 45.91 -26.49 -20.90
C VAL A 189 47.27 -27.13 -21.04
N GLN A 190 47.31 -28.45 -20.85
CA GLN A 190 48.50 -29.25 -21.02
C GLN A 190 48.18 -30.43 -21.93
N ARG A 191 48.96 -30.60 -23.00
CA ARG A 191 48.85 -31.80 -23.82
C ARG A 191 49.70 -32.90 -23.18
N ILE A 192 49.06 -33.89 -22.58
CA ILE A 192 49.74 -35.06 -22.03
C ILE A 192 49.69 -36.17 -23.08
N GLY A 193 50.85 -36.51 -23.65
CA GLY A 193 51.03 -37.71 -24.47
C GLY A 193 51.21 -37.47 -25.98
N ARG A 194 52.28 -38.07 -26.52
CA ARG A 194 52.35 -38.55 -27.89
C ARG A 194 52.06 -40.04 -27.84
N ASN A 195 50.84 -40.46 -28.13
CA ASN A 195 50.63 -41.82 -28.57
C ASN A 195 50.65 -41.79 -30.10
N PHE A 196 51.80 -42.22 -30.64
CA PHE A 196 51.94 -42.65 -32.03
C PHE A 196 51.43 -44.09 -32.13
N ALA A 197 50.46 -44.34 -33.01
CA ALA A 197 50.25 -45.59 -33.76
C ALA A 197 49.12 -45.36 -34.77
#